data_AF-A0A7Z9G8U9-F1
#
_entry.id   AF-A0A7Z9G8U9-F1
#
_cell.length_a   1.000
_cell.length_b   1.000
_cell.length_c   1.000
_cell.angle_alpha   90.00
_cell.angle_beta   90.00
_cell.angle_gamma   90.00
#
_symmetry.space_group_name_H-M   'P 1'
#
loop_
_entity.id
_entity.type
_entity.pdbx_description
1 polymer ?
#
loop_
_entity_poly.entity_id
_entity_poly.type
_entity_poly.pdbx_seq_one_letter_code
_entity_poly.pdbx_strand_id
1 'polypeptide(L)'
;MVMQEAFSGPETAPRDYGVSQRLPFFWDDSRDDPSLNHYQAVMDQMGSDAVVNGWAYTDYDEYGPEHFVNQATVRGLGVVGTEKANNLSVLAHFPAKKPMSQSLTIDLPVEQAIHTFAFVMSDGEQIGSVMGRMSNQSYGHFDQVNSYPIAWTVSPALYDYAGPVAQWLYDNASSDDLLIAAASGAGLRYPSQWGGATDWSEGAANAMAKMGLRIATVADVSAGFDVDILSPMLAEEQVDGIFFTAVQSDSQQTREILWHNDEPIIPTRRLGFSDEKTIDEIENWVAELVKEGMVEDVTSDDGYTLVYVNTWSTRLADLEVLEAQLEKSEVGNFQVVRPDILLDLVIAHVPHESVITTDTADTADTGA
;
A
#
# COMPACT_ATOMS: atom_id res chain seq x y z
N MET A 1 -18.88 10.42 -4.56
CA MET A 1 -18.75 8.97 -4.31
C MET A 1 -19.84 8.23 -5.05
N VAL A 2 -19.59 7.00 -5.44
CA VAL A 2 -20.57 6.05 -5.99
C VAL A 2 -20.33 4.65 -5.40
N MET A 3 -21.31 3.74 -5.55
CA MET A 3 -21.22 2.35 -5.10
C MET A 3 -21.18 1.39 -6.30
N GLN A 4 -20.06 0.70 -6.47
CA GLN A 4 -19.94 -0.49 -7.32
C GLN A 4 -20.30 -1.72 -6.48
N GLU A 5 -21.28 -2.50 -6.90
CA GLU A 5 -21.63 -3.74 -6.21
C GLU A 5 -20.68 -4.89 -6.61
N ALA A 6 -20.20 -5.68 -5.64
CA ALA A 6 -19.32 -6.82 -5.91
C ALA A 6 -20.09 -8.14 -6.15
N PHE A 7 -21.35 -8.24 -5.70
CA PHE A 7 -22.19 -9.44 -5.88
C PHE A 7 -23.65 -9.06 -6.17
N SER A 8 -24.35 -9.92 -6.91
CA SER A 8 -25.82 -9.92 -6.95
C SER A 8 -26.36 -10.88 -5.88
N GLY A 9 -26.33 -10.48 -4.60
CA GLY A 9 -26.79 -11.33 -3.49
C GLY A 9 -27.17 -10.57 -2.22
N PRO A 10 -28.00 -11.15 -1.32
CA PRO A 10 -28.54 -10.49 -0.13
C PRO A 10 -27.48 -10.17 0.95
N GLU A 11 -26.26 -10.70 0.84
CA GLU A 11 -25.15 -10.51 1.79
C GLU A 11 -24.17 -9.41 1.38
N THR A 12 -24.61 -8.46 0.56
CA THR A 12 -23.73 -7.45 -0.05
C THR A 12 -23.54 -6.24 0.85
N ALA A 13 -22.38 -6.20 1.49
CA ALA A 13 -21.87 -4.98 2.08
C ALA A 13 -21.13 -4.12 1.03
N PRO A 14 -21.16 -2.78 1.14
CA PRO A 14 -21.78 -2.00 2.23
C PRO A 14 -23.01 -1.22 1.73
N ARG A 15 -24.08 -1.93 1.34
CA ARG A 15 -25.35 -1.28 0.93
C ARG A 15 -25.88 -0.32 2.00
N ASP A 16 -25.69 -0.65 3.28
CA ASP A 16 -26.09 0.19 4.40
C ASP A 16 -25.44 1.58 4.33
N TYR A 17 -24.14 1.65 4.04
CA TYR A 17 -23.43 2.91 3.89
C TYR A 17 -23.93 3.72 2.70
N GLY A 18 -23.99 3.10 1.51
CA GLY A 18 -24.46 3.79 0.31
C GLY A 18 -25.90 4.32 0.45
N VAL A 19 -26.79 3.57 1.10
CA VAL A 19 -28.15 4.04 1.43
C VAL A 19 -28.11 5.23 2.40
N SER A 20 -27.29 5.17 3.46
CA SER A 20 -27.17 6.25 4.44
C SER A 20 -26.66 7.56 3.81
N GLN A 21 -25.75 7.44 2.84
CA GLN A 21 -25.11 8.56 2.13
C GLN A 21 -25.87 8.96 0.85
N ARG A 22 -26.96 8.28 0.50
CA ARG A 22 -27.75 8.49 -0.73
C ARG A 22 -26.91 8.39 -2.01
N LEU A 23 -25.97 7.45 -2.03
CA LEU A 23 -25.11 7.21 -3.18
C LEU A 23 -25.84 6.43 -4.28
N PRO A 24 -25.55 6.69 -5.55
CA PRO A 24 -25.99 5.82 -6.63
C PRO A 24 -25.28 4.48 -6.56
N PHE A 25 -26.02 3.42 -6.90
CA PHE A 25 -25.53 2.05 -7.00
C PHE A 25 -25.56 1.60 -8.44
N PHE A 26 -24.50 0.91 -8.86
CA PHE A 26 -24.42 0.25 -10.14
C PHE A 26 -23.62 -1.05 -10.00
N TRP A 27 -23.66 -1.86 -11.05
CA TRP A 27 -22.90 -3.10 -11.14
C TRP A 27 -22.42 -3.23 -12.59
N ASP A 28 -21.11 -3.39 -12.74
CA ASP A 28 -20.47 -3.69 -14.01
C ASP A 28 -19.15 -4.44 -13.73
N ASP A 29 -18.91 -5.55 -14.43
CA ASP A 29 -17.86 -6.51 -14.10
C ASP A 29 -17.24 -7.05 -15.39
N SER A 30 -15.90 -7.20 -15.43
CA SER A 30 -15.24 -7.54 -16.68
C SER A 30 -15.51 -8.98 -17.15
N ARG A 31 -16.06 -9.82 -16.28
CA ARG A 31 -16.53 -11.17 -16.64
C ARG A 31 -17.77 -11.14 -17.55
N ASP A 32 -18.57 -10.09 -17.45
CA ASP A 32 -19.82 -9.91 -18.19
C ASP A 32 -19.73 -8.79 -19.24
N ASP A 33 -19.01 -7.71 -18.95
CA ASP A 33 -18.61 -6.64 -19.87
C ASP A 33 -17.09 -6.42 -19.80
N PRO A 34 -16.30 -7.13 -20.63
CA PRO A 34 -14.84 -6.95 -20.70
C PRO A 34 -14.39 -5.50 -20.92
N SER A 35 -15.24 -4.68 -21.57
CA SER A 35 -14.94 -3.28 -21.84
C SER A 35 -15.33 -2.33 -20.71
N LEU A 36 -16.09 -2.77 -19.71
CA LEU A 36 -16.56 -1.94 -18.59
C LEU A 36 -17.22 -0.64 -19.07
N ASN A 37 -18.01 -0.69 -20.14
CA ASN A 37 -18.54 0.52 -20.78
C ASN A 37 -19.53 1.23 -19.87
N HIS A 38 -20.33 0.47 -19.11
CA HIS A 38 -21.29 1.09 -18.20
C HIS A 38 -20.57 1.77 -17.04
N TYR A 39 -19.57 1.11 -16.45
CA TYR A 39 -18.71 1.66 -15.42
C TYR A 39 -18.05 2.96 -15.88
N GLN A 40 -17.42 2.95 -17.04
CA GLN A 40 -16.80 4.13 -17.65
C GLN A 40 -17.80 5.29 -17.79
N ALA A 41 -19.01 5.03 -18.28
CA ALA A 41 -20.05 6.05 -18.42
C ALA A 41 -20.55 6.62 -17.08
N VAL A 42 -20.49 5.85 -15.99
CA VAL A 42 -20.77 6.35 -14.63
C VAL A 42 -19.60 7.21 -14.14
N MET A 43 -18.36 6.75 -14.33
CA MET A 43 -17.15 7.48 -13.93
C MET A 43 -17.01 8.83 -14.63
N ASP A 44 -17.35 8.91 -15.92
CA ASP A 44 -17.33 10.15 -16.71
C ASP A 44 -18.26 11.25 -16.17
N GLN A 45 -19.23 10.90 -15.32
CA GLN A 45 -20.15 11.84 -14.69
C GLN A 45 -19.68 12.32 -13.30
N MET A 46 -18.57 11.78 -12.81
CA MET A 46 -18.04 12.09 -11.48
C MET A 46 -17.03 13.25 -11.54
N GLY A 47 -16.87 13.96 -10.42
CA GLY A 47 -15.80 14.95 -10.26
C GLY A 47 -14.44 14.26 -10.06
N SER A 48 -13.34 14.95 -10.42
CA SER A 48 -11.97 14.42 -10.46
C SER A 48 -11.47 13.76 -9.18
N ASP A 49 -11.97 14.15 -8.00
CA ASP A 49 -11.52 13.60 -6.70
C ASP A 49 -12.50 12.59 -6.11
N ALA A 50 -13.52 12.20 -6.86
CA ALA A 50 -14.53 11.30 -6.36
C ALA A 50 -14.01 9.86 -6.24
N VAL A 51 -14.59 9.13 -5.30
CA VAL A 51 -14.21 7.75 -4.99
C VAL A 51 -15.30 6.77 -5.41
N VAL A 52 -14.87 5.66 -5.99
CA VAL A 52 -15.66 4.45 -6.24
C VAL A 52 -15.55 3.54 -5.03
N ASN A 53 -16.68 3.29 -4.37
CA ASN A 53 -16.74 2.37 -3.24
C ASN A 53 -17.15 0.99 -3.72
N GLY A 54 -16.39 -0.02 -3.32
CA GLY A 54 -16.65 -1.41 -3.64
C GLY A 54 -15.61 -1.96 -4.62
N TRP A 55 -15.94 -3.08 -5.24
CA TRP A 55 -15.02 -3.82 -6.10
C TRP A 55 -15.78 -4.45 -7.26
N ALA A 56 -15.12 -4.62 -8.39
CA ALA A 56 -15.58 -5.50 -9.45
C ALA A 56 -14.66 -6.71 -9.51
N TYR A 57 -15.23 -7.90 -9.70
CA TYR A 57 -14.38 -9.03 -10.05
C TYR A 57 -13.97 -8.87 -11.50
N THR A 58 -12.87 -9.52 -11.85
CA THR A 58 -12.40 -9.59 -13.22
C THR A 58 -12.23 -11.05 -13.59
N ASP A 59 -12.30 -11.34 -14.88
CA ASP A 59 -11.87 -12.65 -15.37
C ASP A 59 -10.35 -12.71 -15.27
N TYR A 60 -9.82 -13.25 -14.17
CA TYR A 60 -8.37 -13.26 -13.88
C TYR A 60 -7.52 -13.89 -15.00
N ASP A 61 -8.10 -14.75 -15.85
CA ASP A 61 -7.39 -15.36 -16.98
C ASP A 61 -7.22 -14.38 -18.17
N GLU A 62 -8.06 -13.34 -18.26
CA GLU A 62 -8.07 -12.37 -19.37
C GLU A 62 -7.76 -10.92 -18.92
N TYR A 63 -8.20 -10.55 -17.72
CA TYR A 63 -8.06 -9.23 -17.10
C TYR A 63 -7.85 -9.38 -15.58
N GLY A 64 -6.74 -8.88 -15.05
CA GLY A 64 -6.58 -8.79 -13.59
C GLY A 64 -7.39 -7.63 -12.98
N PRO A 65 -7.47 -7.54 -11.64
CA PRO A 65 -8.22 -6.51 -10.92
C PRO A 65 -7.80 -5.09 -11.29
N GLU A 66 -6.58 -4.91 -11.76
CA GLU A 66 -6.03 -3.65 -12.23
C GLU A 66 -6.75 -3.08 -13.45
N HIS A 67 -7.38 -3.91 -14.29
CA HIS A 67 -8.21 -3.41 -15.40
C HIS A 67 -9.35 -2.53 -14.88
N PHE A 68 -10.03 -2.97 -13.82
CA PHE A 68 -11.12 -2.21 -13.17
C PHE A 68 -10.60 -0.92 -12.54
N VAL A 69 -9.53 -1.01 -11.75
CA VAL A 69 -8.94 0.16 -11.07
C VAL A 69 -8.43 1.20 -12.08
N ASN A 70 -7.87 0.74 -13.20
CA ASN A 70 -7.32 1.64 -14.22
C ASN A 70 -8.42 2.49 -14.88
N GLN A 71 -9.62 1.94 -15.10
CA GLN A 71 -10.74 2.71 -15.66
C GLN A 71 -11.17 3.90 -14.78
N ALA A 72 -11.08 3.76 -13.45
CA ALA A 72 -11.27 4.88 -12.52
C ALA A 72 -10.06 5.83 -12.53
N THR A 73 -8.86 5.27 -12.49
CA THR A 73 -7.61 6.03 -12.39
C THR A 73 -7.43 7.01 -13.54
N VAL A 74 -7.63 6.60 -14.80
CA VAL A 74 -7.49 7.48 -15.97
C VAL A 74 -8.48 8.67 -15.98
N ARG A 75 -9.44 8.68 -15.05
CA ARG A 75 -10.42 9.75 -14.83
C ARG A 75 -10.19 10.52 -13.52
N GLY A 76 -9.08 10.27 -12.84
CA GLY A 76 -8.70 10.84 -11.53
C GLY A 76 -9.34 10.18 -10.31
N LEU A 77 -10.22 9.22 -10.53
CA LEU A 77 -11.00 8.61 -9.47
C LEU A 77 -10.21 7.54 -8.74
N GLY A 78 -10.44 7.44 -7.43
CA GLY A 78 -9.88 6.38 -6.60
C GLY A 78 -10.87 5.27 -6.33
N VAL A 79 -10.37 4.05 -6.16
CA VAL A 79 -11.17 2.91 -5.72
C VAL A 79 -10.92 2.65 -4.24
N VAL A 80 -11.98 2.48 -3.45
CA VAL A 80 -11.87 2.04 -2.06
C VAL A 80 -12.64 0.73 -1.90
N GLY A 81 -11.90 -0.30 -1.49
CA GLY A 81 -12.37 -1.67 -1.32
C GLY A 81 -13.29 -1.83 -0.12
N THR A 82 -14.55 -1.47 -0.31
CA THR A 82 -15.55 -1.53 0.76
C THR A 82 -16.46 -2.75 0.67
N GLU A 83 -16.25 -3.61 -0.32
CA GLU A 83 -16.95 -4.90 -0.40
C GLU A 83 -16.67 -5.70 0.87
N LYS A 84 -17.70 -6.33 1.44
CA LYS A 84 -17.64 -7.06 2.72
C LYS A 84 -17.43 -6.18 3.98
N ALA A 85 -17.38 -4.84 3.84
CA ALA A 85 -17.32 -3.92 4.99
C ALA A 85 -18.70 -3.75 5.66
N ASN A 86 -19.04 -4.64 6.60
CA ASN A 86 -20.34 -4.59 7.27
C ASN A 86 -20.45 -3.42 8.27
N ASN A 87 -21.65 -2.84 8.39
CA ASN A 87 -21.99 -1.80 9.38
C ASN A 87 -21.30 -0.44 9.18
N LEU A 88 -20.80 -0.15 7.98
CA LEU A 88 -20.16 1.14 7.69
C LEU A 88 -21.09 2.33 7.94
N SER A 89 -22.40 2.19 7.69
CA SER A 89 -23.38 3.25 8.03
C SER A 89 -23.41 3.57 9.51
N VAL A 90 -23.07 2.64 10.39
CA VAL A 90 -22.98 2.88 11.83
C VAL A 90 -21.59 3.39 12.18
N LEU A 91 -20.54 2.68 11.75
CA LEU A 91 -19.15 2.96 12.12
C LEU A 91 -18.67 4.33 11.66
N ALA A 92 -19.06 4.78 10.47
CA ALA A 92 -18.72 6.11 9.94
C ALA A 92 -19.30 7.27 10.78
N HIS A 93 -20.33 7.02 11.60
CA HIS A 93 -20.91 8.01 12.52
C HIS A 93 -20.23 8.05 13.89
N PHE A 94 -19.21 7.22 14.11
CA PHE A 94 -18.38 7.22 15.32
C PHE A 94 -16.93 7.57 14.98
N PRO A 95 -16.64 8.83 14.61
CA PRO A 95 -15.27 9.21 14.26
C PRO A 95 -14.34 8.98 15.45
N ALA A 96 -13.10 8.63 15.15
CA ALA A 96 -12.05 8.67 16.15
C ALA A 96 -11.94 10.11 16.70
N LYS A 97 -11.74 10.22 18.01
CA LYS A 97 -11.85 11.52 18.72
C LYS A 97 -10.59 12.37 18.61
N LYS A 98 -9.49 11.78 18.15
CA LYS A 98 -8.18 12.40 18.00
C LYS A 98 -7.44 11.74 16.83
N PRO A 99 -6.47 12.45 16.21
CA PRO A 99 -5.51 11.81 15.34
C PRO A 99 -4.86 10.62 16.04
N MET A 100 -4.63 9.56 15.29
CA MET A 100 -3.95 8.37 15.78
C MET A 100 -2.45 8.57 15.72
N SER A 101 -1.73 7.83 16.54
CA SER A 101 -0.26 7.90 16.61
C SER A 101 0.29 6.53 16.96
N GLN A 102 1.42 6.17 16.36
CA GLN A 102 2.11 4.91 16.65
C GLN A 102 3.35 5.19 17.49
N SER A 103 3.70 4.26 18.36
CA SER A 103 4.95 4.35 19.10
C SER A 103 6.09 3.93 18.16
N LEU A 104 6.86 4.90 17.69
CA LEU A 104 8.05 4.64 16.90
C LEU A 104 9.20 4.30 17.86
N THR A 105 9.70 3.07 17.77
CA THR A 105 10.92 2.65 18.47
C THR A 105 12.11 2.98 17.59
N ILE A 106 12.92 3.96 18.01
CA ILE A 106 14.10 4.47 17.28
C ILE A 106 15.38 4.00 17.97
N ASP A 107 15.52 2.71 18.19
CA ASP A 107 16.85 2.14 18.40
C ASP A 107 17.25 1.53 17.07
N LEU A 108 18.05 2.25 16.29
CA LEU A 108 18.61 1.74 15.03
C LEU A 108 19.79 0.82 15.38
N PRO A 109 19.67 -0.53 15.28
CA PRO A 109 20.82 -1.40 15.42
C PRO A 109 21.67 -1.25 14.15
N VAL A 110 22.75 -0.48 14.20
CA VAL A 110 23.63 -0.30 13.04
C VAL A 110 24.87 -1.17 13.18
N GLU A 111 24.81 -2.36 12.59
CA GLU A 111 26.00 -3.08 12.16
C GLU A 111 26.24 -2.72 10.69
N GLN A 112 27.42 -2.19 10.34
CA GLN A 112 27.67 -1.72 8.96
C GLN A 112 27.74 -2.87 7.94
N ALA A 113 28.06 -4.09 8.40
CA ALA A 113 28.25 -5.28 7.58
C ALA A 113 27.05 -6.24 7.70
N ILE A 114 25.85 -5.76 7.36
CA ILE A 114 24.62 -6.56 7.43
C ILE A 114 23.66 -6.17 6.31
N HIS A 115 22.96 -7.15 5.75
CA HIS A 115 21.82 -6.87 4.87
C HIS A 115 20.53 -6.72 5.68
N THR A 116 19.67 -5.78 5.33
CA THR A 116 18.46 -5.47 6.11
C THR A 116 17.20 -5.85 5.34
N PHE A 117 16.39 -6.74 5.92
CA PHE A 117 15.07 -7.08 5.44
C PHE A 117 13.97 -6.37 6.22
N ALA A 118 12.88 -6.04 5.55
CA ALA A 118 11.61 -5.71 6.19
C ALA A 118 10.43 -6.22 5.38
N PHE A 119 9.29 -6.45 6.04
CA PHE A 119 8.11 -7.06 5.45
C PHE A 119 6.89 -6.16 5.57
N VAL A 120 6.12 -6.05 4.48
CA VAL A 120 4.91 -5.25 4.38
C VAL A 120 3.77 -6.14 3.89
N MET A 121 2.73 -6.30 4.69
CA MET A 121 1.52 -7.01 4.28
C MET A 121 0.61 -6.13 3.41
N SER A 122 0.19 -6.67 2.27
CA SER A 122 -0.60 -5.99 1.23
C SER A 122 -2.09 -5.82 1.57
N ASP A 123 -2.79 -5.14 0.65
CA ASP A 123 -4.27 -5.06 0.54
C ASP A 123 -5.01 -4.31 1.66
N GLY A 124 -4.33 -3.39 2.35
CA GLY A 124 -4.92 -2.51 3.34
C GLY A 124 -5.97 -1.52 2.80
N GLU A 125 -5.97 -1.26 1.49
CA GLU A 125 -6.95 -0.44 0.80
C GLU A 125 -8.34 -1.11 0.74
N GLN A 126 -8.37 -2.43 0.95
CA GLN A 126 -9.56 -3.25 1.05
C GLN A 126 -10.13 -3.17 2.48
N ILE A 127 -10.77 -2.04 2.82
CA ILE A 127 -11.41 -1.77 4.13
C ILE A 127 -12.25 -2.96 4.62
N GLY A 128 -13.04 -3.59 3.76
CA GLY A 128 -13.86 -4.74 4.18
C GLY A 128 -13.03 -5.94 4.63
N SER A 129 -11.88 -6.14 3.99
CA SER A 129 -10.91 -7.17 4.38
C SER A 129 -10.19 -6.80 5.67
N VAL A 130 -9.76 -5.54 5.84
CA VAL A 130 -9.19 -5.05 7.10
C VAL A 130 -10.17 -5.29 8.26
N MET A 131 -11.43 -4.91 8.09
CA MET A 131 -12.47 -5.06 9.11
C MET A 131 -12.83 -6.51 9.45
N GLY A 132 -12.67 -7.44 8.51
CA GLY A 132 -13.08 -8.84 8.70
C GLY A 132 -11.91 -9.79 9.00
N ARG A 133 -10.79 -9.62 8.30
CA ARG A 133 -9.63 -10.53 8.30
C ARG A 133 -8.59 -10.12 9.33
N MET A 134 -8.22 -8.85 9.39
CA MET A 134 -7.22 -8.42 10.37
C MET A 134 -7.74 -8.56 11.81
N SER A 135 -9.06 -8.52 12.02
CA SER A 135 -9.70 -8.83 13.31
C SER A 135 -9.90 -10.33 13.57
N ASN A 136 -9.48 -11.23 12.68
CA ASN A 136 -9.71 -12.67 12.79
C ASN A 136 -8.41 -13.42 13.13
N GLN A 137 -8.43 -14.19 14.23
CA GLN A 137 -7.33 -15.03 14.69
C GLN A 137 -6.79 -16.01 13.63
N SER A 138 -7.64 -16.47 12.71
CA SER A 138 -7.25 -17.40 11.63
C SER A 138 -6.42 -16.75 10.52
N TYR A 139 -6.45 -15.41 10.44
CA TYR A 139 -5.57 -14.61 9.59
C TYR A 139 -4.28 -14.20 10.32
N GLY A 140 -4.17 -14.48 11.63
CA GLY A 140 -2.88 -14.75 12.26
C GLY A 140 -2.10 -13.55 12.81
N HIS A 141 -2.71 -12.38 13.06
CA HIS A 141 -1.90 -11.18 13.35
C HIS A 141 -2.05 -10.58 14.75
N PHE A 142 -3.18 -10.01 15.18
CA PHE A 142 -3.18 -9.31 16.49
C PHE A 142 -3.21 -10.19 17.76
N ASP A 143 -3.50 -11.48 17.64
CA ASP A 143 -3.71 -12.37 18.80
C ASP A 143 -2.65 -13.49 18.88
N GLN A 144 -1.67 -13.52 17.97
CA GLN A 144 -0.58 -14.48 18.05
C GLN A 144 0.58 -13.90 18.87
N VAL A 145 0.94 -14.63 19.92
CA VAL A 145 1.94 -14.32 20.95
C VAL A 145 3.39 -14.32 20.42
N ASN A 146 3.58 -14.38 19.09
CA ASN A 146 4.87 -14.31 18.44
C ASN A 146 4.94 -12.97 17.68
N SER A 147 5.62 -12.00 18.27
CA SER A 147 5.80 -10.69 17.68
C SER A 147 6.83 -10.80 16.54
N TYR A 148 6.39 -10.56 15.30
CA TYR A 148 7.22 -10.56 14.10
C TYR A 148 7.27 -9.13 13.54
N PRO A 149 8.45 -8.54 13.28
CA PRO A 149 8.56 -7.17 12.77
C PRO A 149 7.94 -7.04 11.39
N ILE A 150 6.82 -6.32 11.28
CA ILE A 150 6.05 -6.22 10.04
C ILE A 150 5.24 -4.92 9.97
N ALA A 151 5.01 -4.42 8.75
CA ALA A 151 4.01 -3.40 8.49
C ALA A 151 2.71 -3.99 7.93
N TRP A 152 1.59 -3.47 8.41
CA TRP A 152 0.26 -3.66 7.87
C TRP A 152 -0.12 -2.44 7.04
N THR A 153 -0.39 -2.64 5.76
CA THR A 153 -1.06 -1.58 5.00
C THR A 153 -2.47 -1.36 5.57
N VAL A 154 -2.89 -0.10 5.68
CA VAL A 154 -4.25 0.29 6.04
C VAL A 154 -4.69 1.49 5.20
N SER A 155 -5.93 1.49 4.72
CA SER A 155 -6.47 2.66 4.03
C SER A 155 -6.53 3.85 4.99
N PRO A 156 -5.91 5.01 4.66
CA PRO A 156 -6.10 6.25 5.43
C PRO A 156 -7.57 6.66 5.57
N ALA A 157 -8.41 6.25 4.60
CA ALA A 157 -9.86 6.48 4.64
C ALA A 157 -10.56 5.70 5.77
N LEU A 158 -9.92 4.68 6.37
CA LEU A 158 -10.48 3.92 7.47
C LEU A 158 -10.85 4.81 8.67
N TYR A 159 -10.16 5.93 8.87
CA TYR A 159 -10.50 6.92 9.89
C TYR A 159 -11.95 7.43 9.73
N ASP A 160 -12.33 7.79 8.50
CA ASP A 160 -13.64 8.37 8.19
C ASP A 160 -14.70 7.27 7.98
N TYR A 161 -14.32 6.12 7.43
CA TYR A 161 -15.24 5.00 7.16
C TYR A 161 -15.56 4.16 8.39
N ALA A 162 -14.56 3.91 9.25
CA ALA A 162 -14.66 3.01 10.38
C ALA A 162 -13.69 3.39 11.51
N GLY A 163 -13.76 4.65 11.98
CA GLY A 163 -12.95 5.16 13.09
C GLY A 163 -12.81 4.23 14.32
N PRO A 164 -13.86 3.51 14.78
CA PRO A 164 -13.72 2.55 15.88
C PRO A 164 -12.87 1.33 15.54
N VAL A 165 -12.88 0.87 14.29
CA VAL A 165 -12.02 -0.22 13.81
C VAL A 165 -10.58 0.28 13.74
N ALA A 166 -10.37 1.47 13.18
CA ALA A 166 -9.05 2.09 13.17
C ALA A 166 -8.50 2.19 14.62
N GLN A 167 -9.26 2.71 15.59
CA GLN A 167 -8.81 2.75 17.00
C GLN A 167 -8.47 1.35 17.54
N TRP A 168 -9.28 0.34 17.22
CA TRP A 168 -9.02 -1.03 17.65
C TRP A 168 -7.68 -1.56 17.11
N LEU A 169 -7.29 -1.24 15.87
CA LEU A 169 -5.99 -1.64 15.34
C LEU A 169 -4.84 -1.08 16.18
N TYR A 170 -4.89 0.19 16.58
CA TYR A 170 -3.83 0.82 17.39
C TYR A 170 -3.83 0.28 18.83
N ASP A 171 -5.00 0.01 19.39
CA ASP A 171 -5.13 -0.52 20.75
C ASP A 171 -4.62 -1.98 20.87
N ASN A 172 -4.53 -2.71 19.75
CA ASN A 172 -4.12 -4.12 19.72
C ASN A 172 -2.80 -4.37 18.99
N ALA A 173 -2.21 -3.36 18.34
CA ALA A 173 -0.88 -3.47 17.75
C ALA A 173 0.19 -3.75 18.81
N SER A 174 1.08 -4.70 18.52
CA SER A 174 2.27 -4.96 19.32
C SER A 174 3.37 -3.93 19.04
N SER A 175 4.51 -4.03 19.73
CA SER A 175 5.68 -3.22 19.42
C SER A 175 6.30 -3.53 18.05
N ASP A 176 6.01 -4.70 17.49
CA ASP A 176 6.63 -5.17 16.25
C ASP A 176 5.72 -4.90 15.03
N ASP A 177 4.49 -4.47 15.29
CA ASP A 177 3.54 -4.02 14.27
C ASP A 177 3.75 -2.54 13.94
N LEU A 178 3.70 -2.26 12.64
CA LEU A 178 3.61 -0.90 12.09
C LEU A 178 2.38 -0.81 11.20
N LEU A 179 1.61 0.27 11.27
CA LEU A 179 0.57 0.58 10.29
C LEU A 179 1.14 1.60 9.30
N ILE A 180 0.98 1.35 8.00
CA ILE A 180 1.39 2.26 6.93
C ILE A 180 0.23 2.51 5.97
N ALA A 181 0.29 3.60 5.19
CA ALA A 181 -0.79 3.89 4.26
C ALA A 181 -0.81 2.87 3.10
N ALA A 182 -1.99 2.31 2.83
CA ALA A 182 -2.17 1.37 1.74
C ALA A 182 -2.10 2.02 0.35
N ALA A 183 -1.97 1.17 -0.66
CA ALA A 183 -1.86 1.58 -2.06
C ALA A 183 -3.15 2.27 -2.55
N SER A 184 -3.15 3.48 -3.10
CA SER A 184 -2.07 4.49 -3.13
C SER A 184 -2.62 5.75 -2.44
N GLY A 185 -2.69 5.72 -1.11
CA GLY A 185 -3.29 6.76 -0.27
C GLY A 185 -4.77 6.50 0.06
N ALA A 186 -5.60 7.55 0.07
CA ALA A 186 -7.02 7.47 0.48
C ALA A 186 -7.96 6.73 -0.51
N GLY A 187 -7.40 6.12 -1.55
CA GLY A 187 -8.10 5.28 -2.52
C GLY A 187 -7.12 4.81 -3.59
N LEU A 188 -7.18 3.52 -3.92
CA LEU A 188 -6.32 2.86 -4.88
C LEU A 188 -6.39 3.55 -6.25
N ARG A 189 -5.22 3.91 -6.75
CA ARG A 189 -4.96 4.57 -8.03
C ARG A 189 -3.59 4.13 -8.54
N TYR A 190 -3.39 4.25 -9.85
CA TYR A 190 -2.10 4.04 -10.51
C TYR A 190 -1.54 5.38 -11.01
N PRO A 191 -0.67 6.06 -10.24
CA PRO A 191 -0.18 7.40 -10.56
C PRO A 191 0.34 7.57 -11.99
N SER A 192 0.98 6.56 -12.57
CA SER A 192 1.47 6.56 -13.96
C SER A 192 0.40 6.77 -15.02
N GLN A 193 -0.86 6.43 -14.71
CA GLN A 193 -1.98 6.48 -15.65
C GLN A 193 -2.73 7.81 -15.63
N TRP A 194 -2.44 8.67 -14.65
CA TRP A 194 -3.13 9.94 -14.43
C TRP A 194 -2.19 11.12 -14.17
N GLY A 195 -0.88 10.87 -14.05
CA GLY A 195 0.14 11.91 -13.97
C GLY A 195 0.27 12.57 -12.59
N GLY A 196 -0.04 11.84 -11.50
CA GLY A 196 0.23 12.27 -10.13
C GLY A 196 -0.22 13.69 -9.78
N ALA A 197 -1.52 13.90 -9.58
CA ALA A 197 -2.04 15.23 -9.28
C ALA A 197 -1.68 15.67 -7.84
N THR A 198 -1.22 16.91 -7.68
CA THR A 198 -0.99 17.57 -6.37
C THR A 198 -2.20 17.42 -5.43
N ASP A 199 -3.41 17.61 -5.94
CA ASP A 199 -4.65 17.49 -5.16
C ASP A 199 -4.83 16.08 -4.55
N TRP A 200 -4.40 15.03 -5.25
CA TRP A 200 -4.42 13.66 -4.71
C TRP A 200 -3.39 13.47 -3.61
N SER A 201 -2.18 13.98 -3.80
CA SER A 201 -1.11 13.91 -2.80
C SER A 201 -1.50 14.64 -1.52
N GLU A 202 -2.00 15.87 -1.63
CA GLU A 202 -2.53 16.65 -0.50
C GLU A 202 -3.67 15.90 0.20
N GLY A 203 -4.62 15.35 -0.56
CA GLY A 203 -5.74 14.58 -0.01
C GLY A 203 -5.30 13.31 0.72
N ALA A 204 -4.33 12.59 0.15
CA ALA A 204 -3.74 11.40 0.75
C ALA A 204 -2.98 11.73 2.04
N ALA A 205 -2.10 12.74 2.01
CA ALA A 205 -1.34 13.19 3.16
C ALA A 205 -2.25 13.67 4.30
N ASN A 206 -3.29 14.45 3.98
CA ASN A 206 -4.29 14.87 4.98
C ASN A 206 -5.00 13.67 5.64
N ALA A 207 -5.33 12.63 4.87
CA ALA A 207 -5.94 11.41 5.42
C ALA A 207 -4.93 10.61 6.26
N MET A 208 -3.68 10.50 5.79
CA MET A 208 -2.57 9.87 6.50
C MET A 208 -2.32 10.55 7.84
N ALA A 209 -2.38 11.89 7.91
CA ALA A 209 -2.18 12.66 9.12
C ALA A 209 -3.23 12.37 10.20
N LYS A 210 -4.49 12.11 9.82
CA LYS A 210 -5.52 11.69 10.78
C LYS A 210 -5.19 10.34 11.42
N MET A 211 -4.50 9.47 10.69
CA MET A 211 -4.07 8.16 11.17
C MET A 211 -2.62 8.15 11.70
N GLY A 212 -1.86 9.24 11.57
CA GLY A 212 -0.44 9.25 11.93
C GLY A 212 0.36 8.21 11.14
N LEU A 213 0.09 8.09 9.84
CA LEU A 213 0.80 7.22 8.91
C LEU A 213 1.86 8.03 8.19
N ARG A 214 3.14 7.69 8.39
CA ARG A 214 4.26 8.44 7.79
C ARG A 214 4.83 7.82 6.51
N ILE A 215 4.50 6.56 6.24
CA ILE A 215 4.98 5.82 5.08
C ILE A 215 3.80 5.53 4.16
N ALA A 216 3.95 5.82 2.88
CA ALA A 216 2.96 5.50 1.85
C ALA A 216 3.39 4.28 1.03
N THR A 217 2.52 3.27 0.92
CA THR A 217 2.65 2.28 -0.14
C THR A 217 2.01 2.83 -1.40
N VAL A 218 2.70 2.70 -2.54
CA VAL A 218 2.16 3.05 -3.86
C VAL A 218 2.22 1.82 -4.76
N ALA A 219 1.05 1.42 -5.26
CA ALA A 219 0.94 0.43 -6.32
C ALA A 219 0.80 1.10 -7.68
N ASP A 220 1.45 0.55 -8.69
CA ASP A 220 1.31 1.03 -10.07
C ASP A 220 1.39 -0.12 -11.08
N VAL A 221 0.75 0.07 -12.23
CA VAL A 221 0.79 -0.85 -13.37
C VAL A 221 2.07 -0.68 -14.19
N SER A 222 2.78 0.45 -14.02
CA SER A 222 4.10 0.62 -14.61
C SER A 222 5.14 -0.24 -13.89
N ALA A 223 5.99 -0.90 -14.66
CA ALA A 223 7.07 -1.73 -14.14
C ALA A 223 8.22 -0.93 -13.51
N GLY A 224 8.33 0.36 -13.84
CA GLY A 224 9.21 1.34 -13.21
C GLY A 224 8.40 2.53 -12.70
N PHE A 225 8.99 3.33 -11.81
CA PHE A 225 8.36 4.52 -11.28
C PHE A 225 9.13 5.77 -11.69
N ASP A 226 8.39 6.85 -11.92
CA ASP A 226 8.93 8.17 -12.23
C ASP A 226 8.87 9.01 -10.96
N VAL A 227 10.03 9.48 -10.50
CA VAL A 227 10.15 10.32 -9.30
C VAL A 227 9.27 11.56 -9.44
N ASP A 228 9.15 12.13 -10.64
CA ASP A 228 8.37 13.35 -10.85
C ASP A 228 6.87 13.11 -10.56
N ILE A 229 6.35 11.92 -10.88
CA ILE A 229 4.93 11.56 -10.63
C ILE A 229 4.64 11.41 -9.13
N LEU A 230 5.63 10.97 -8.35
CA LEU A 230 5.48 10.73 -6.91
C LEU A 230 5.97 11.90 -6.05
N SER A 231 6.74 12.81 -6.64
CA SER A 231 7.30 14.00 -5.97
C SER A 231 6.27 14.85 -5.23
N PRO A 232 5.02 15.06 -5.71
CA PRO A 232 4.06 15.86 -4.95
C PRO A 232 3.64 15.17 -3.65
N MET A 233 3.66 13.83 -3.58
CA MET A 233 3.39 13.10 -2.34
C MET A 233 4.57 13.15 -1.37
N LEU A 234 5.80 13.08 -1.88
CA LEU A 234 7.04 13.28 -1.13
C LEU A 234 7.36 14.75 -0.80
N ALA A 235 6.46 15.68 -1.16
CA ALA A 235 6.58 17.08 -0.76
C ALA A 235 5.72 17.38 0.49
N GLU A 236 4.87 16.43 0.90
CA GLU A 236 3.96 16.58 2.02
C GLU A 236 4.67 16.24 3.33
N GLU A 237 4.66 17.14 4.32
CA GLU A 237 5.31 16.96 5.64
C GLU A 237 4.89 15.66 6.37
N GLN A 238 3.75 15.09 6.00
CA GLN A 238 3.25 13.84 6.58
C GLN A 238 3.92 12.58 6.00
N VAL A 239 4.63 12.66 4.87
CA VAL A 239 5.19 11.52 4.15
C VAL A 239 6.71 11.55 4.32
N ASP A 240 7.28 10.51 4.93
CA ASP A 240 8.73 10.38 5.12
C ASP A 240 9.37 9.47 4.04
N GLY A 241 8.55 8.85 3.20
CA GLY A 241 9.01 7.94 2.15
C GLY A 241 7.89 7.09 1.55
N ILE A 242 8.18 6.54 0.37
CA ILE A 242 7.26 5.69 -0.39
C ILE A 242 7.82 4.28 -0.52
N PHE A 243 6.98 3.27 -0.28
CA PHE A 243 7.23 1.88 -0.64
C PHE A 243 6.51 1.58 -1.95
N PHE A 244 7.26 1.38 -3.04
CA PHE A 244 6.69 1.24 -4.37
C PHE A 244 6.60 -0.23 -4.81
N THR A 245 5.45 -0.63 -5.34
CA THR A 245 5.21 -1.97 -5.89
C THR A 245 4.60 -1.92 -7.29
N ALA A 246 5.23 -2.63 -8.23
CA ALA A 246 4.69 -2.80 -9.58
C ALA A 246 3.72 -4.00 -9.61
N VAL A 247 2.41 -3.75 -9.83
CA VAL A 247 1.37 -4.80 -9.70
C VAL A 247 1.21 -5.66 -10.96
N GLN A 248 1.47 -5.12 -12.16
CA GLN A 248 1.37 -5.88 -13.43
C GLN A 248 2.69 -6.50 -13.89
N SER A 249 3.83 -6.13 -13.30
CA SER A 249 5.12 -6.59 -13.79
C SER A 249 5.68 -7.72 -12.94
N ASP A 250 5.88 -8.89 -13.54
CA ASP A 250 6.59 -10.03 -12.90
C ASP A 250 8.02 -9.66 -12.48
N SER A 251 8.55 -8.55 -13.00
CA SER A 251 9.82 -7.97 -12.55
C SER A 251 9.71 -6.45 -12.45
N GLN A 252 9.79 -5.92 -11.24
CA GLN A 252 10.01 -4.49 -11.06
C GLN A 252 11.34 -4.10 -11.71
N GLN A 253 11.31 -3.13 -12.62
CA GLN A 253 12.44 -2.80 -13.51
C GLN A 253 13.66 -2.27 -12.78
N THR A 254 13.48 -1.69 -11.60
CA THR A 254 14.58 -1.16 -10.79
C THR A 254 14.48 -1.62 -9.34
N ARG A 255 15.66 -1.93 -8.77
CA ARG A 255 15.89 -2.14 -7.34
C ARG A 255 16.58 -0.95 -6.69
N GLU A 256 16.91 0.07 -7.48
CA GLU A 256 17.52 1.32 -7.03
C GLU A 256 16.50 2.11 -6.20
N ILE A 257 16.98 2.67 -5.10
CA ILE A 257 16.21 3.59 -4.26
C ILE A 257 16.31 4.95 -4.93
N LEU A 258 15.17 5.50 -5.35
CA LEU A 258 15.13 6.85 -5.90
C LEU A 258 14.82 7.87 -4.80
N TRP A 259 15.17 9.13 -5.02
CA TRP A 259 15.11 10.17 -4.00
C TRP A 259 14.46 11.45 -4.51
N HIS A 260 13.65 12.08 -3.67
CA HIS A 260 13.15 13.43 -3.85
C HIS A 260 13.25 14.18 -2.51
N ASN A 261 13.98 15.30 -2.48
CA ASN A 261 14.17 16.11 -1.26
C ASN A 261 14.57 15.31 0.00
N ASP A 262 15.54 14.41 -0.13
CA ASP A 262 16.03 13.51 0.94
C ASP A 262 14.99 12.48 1.43
N GLU A 263 13.86 12.33 0.74
CA GLU A 263 12.86 11.29 0.98
C GLU A 263 12.97 10.17 -0.07
N PRO A 264 13.03 8.89 0.36
CA PRO A 264 13.26 7.78 -0.55
C PRO A 264 11.95 7.18 -1.10
N ILE A 265 12.06 6.67 -2.32
CA ILE A 265 11.12 5.72 -2.91
C ILE A 265 11.83 4.37 -2.96
N ILE A 266 11.42 3.47 -2.06
CA ILE A 266 12.05 2.15 -1.90
C ILE A 266 11.25 1.12 -2.70
N PRO A 267 11.86 0.47 -3.70
CA PRO A 267 11.22 -0.59 -4.47
C PRO A 267 11.00 -1.85 -3.63
N THR A 268 9.86 -2.50 -3.82
CA THR A 268 9.53 -3.75 -3.13
C THR A 268 9.85 -4.98 -3.98
N ARG A 269 10.11 -6.11 -3.33
CA ARG A 269 10.06 -7.44 -3.93
C ARG A 269 8.78 -8.15 -3.50
N ARG A 270 8.04 -8.71 -4.45
CA ARG A 270 6.76 -9.36 -4.18
C ARG A 270 6.94 -10.80 -3.70
N LEU A 271 6.08 -11.23 -2.77
CA LEU A 271 5.98 -12.61 -2.28
C LEU A 271 4.50 -13.02 -2.18
N GLY A 272 4.18 -14.21 -2.68
CA GLY A 272 2.86 -14.82 -2.63
C GLY A 272 1.92 -14.38 -3.76
N PHE A 273 2.43 -13.74 -4.80
CA PHE A 273 1.62 -13.25 -5.93
C PHE A 273 1.58 -14.25 -7.10
N SER A 274 2.26 -15.39 -6.98
CA SER A 274 2.23 -16.45 -7.99
C SER A 274 1.09 -17.45 -7.75
N ASP A 275 0.80 -18.27 -8.76
CA ASP A 275 -0.07 -19.45 -8.62
C ASP A 275 0.61 -20.62 -7.90
N GLU A 276 1.90 -20.49 -7.57
CA GLU A 276 2.65 -21.52 -6.85
C GLU A 276 2.21 -21.58 -5.39
N LYS A 277 2.49 -22.71 -4.73
CA LYS A 277 2.34 -22.73 -3.29
C LYS A 277 3.38 -21.80 -2.69
N THR A 278 2.97 -21.05 -1.68
CA THR A 278 3.84 -20.07 -0.99
C THR A 278 5.19 -20.66 -0.57
N ILE A 279 5.24 -21.91 -0.10
CA ILE A 279 6.50 -22.56 0.28
C ILE A 279 7.42 -22.78 -0.93
N ASP A 280 6.87 -23.20 -2.07
CA ASP A 280 7.64 -23.41 -3.30
C ASP A 280 8.17 -22.05 -3.81
N GLU A 281 7.34 -21.00 -3.74
CA GLU A 281 7.72 -19.63 -4.07
C GLU A 281 8.85 -19.12 -3.16
N ILE A 282 8.77 -19.36 -1.84
CA ILE A 282 9.83 -19.01 -0.88
C ILE A 282 11.14 -19.71 -1.23
N GLU A 283 11.12 -21.02 -1.51
CA GLU A 283 12.32 -21.77 -1.88
C GLU A 283 12.97 -21.22 -3.15
N ASN A 284 12.17 -20.90 -4.17
CA ASN A 284 12.63 -20.27 -5.40
C ASN A 284 13.22 -18.88 -5.12
N TRP A 285 12.55 -18.07 -4.31
CA TRP A 285 12.96 -16.71 -3.98
C TRP A 285 14.30 -16.66 -3.24
N VAL A 286 14.47 -17.54 -2.24
CA VAL A 286 15.75 -17.71 -1.53
C VAL A 286 16.85 -18.20 -2.48
N ALA A 287 16.54 -19.15 -3.37
CA ALA A 287 17.51 -19.64 -4.34
C ALA A 287 17.97 -18.56 -5.33
N GLU A 288 17.09 -17.65 -5.74
CA GLU A 288 17.47 -16.50 -6.57
C GLU A 288 18.32 -15.49 -5.78
N LEU A 289 17.98 -15.20 -4.53
CA LEU A 289 18.83 -14.35 -3.66
C LEU A 289 20.24 -14.92 -3.47
N VAL A 290 20.37 -16.24 -3.27
CA VAL A 290 21.68 -16.92 -3.19
C VAL A 290 22.50 -16.70 -4.47
N LYS A 291 21.85 -16.75 -5.65
CA LYS A 291 22.54 -16.56 -6.93
C LYS A 291 22.95 -15.10 -7.15
N GLU A 292 22.11 -14.17 -6.74
CA GLU A 292 22.36 -12.73 -6.81
C GLU A 292 23.49 -12.31 -5.86
N GLY A 293 23.55 -12.94 -4.69
CA GLY A 293 24.42 -12.57 -3.59
C GLY A 293 23.84 -11.38 -2.81
N MET A 294 23.92 -11.45 -1.48
CA MET A 294 23.50 -10.35 -0.62
C MET A 294 24.62 -9.34 -0.46
N VAL A 295 24.28 -8.05 -0.56
CA VAL A 295 25.19 -6.98 -0.18
C VAL A 295 25.00 -6.71 1.32
N GLU A 296 26.05 -6.94 2.10
CA GLU A 296 26.12 -6.67 3.54
C GLU A 296 26.69 -5.25 3.77
N ASP A 297 25.99 -4.22 3.29
CA ASP A 297 26.44 -2.82 3.40
C ASP A 297 25.24 -1.88 3.52
N VAL A 298 25.05 -1.33 4.72
CA VAL A 298 23.97 -0.36 5.02
C VAL A 298 24.14 0.99 4.30
N THR A 299 25.25 1.24 3.62
CA THR A 299 25.44 2.46 2.81
C THR A 299 25.12 2.26 1.33
N SER A 300 24.66 1.07 0.94
CA SER A 300 24.29 0.73 -0.43
C SER A 300 22.79 0.44 -0.53
N ASP A 301 22.13 0.88 -1.60
CA ASP A 301 20.75 0.50 -1.94
C ASP A 301 20.56 -1.03 -1.91
N ASP A 302 21.53 -1.75 -2.47
CA ASP A 302 21.53 -3.21 -2.52
C ASP A 302 21.67 -3.88 -1.13
N GLY A 303 21.96 -3.09 -0.08
CA GLY A 303 22.00 -3.53 1.31
C GLY A 303 20.62 -3.76 1.95
N TYR A 304 19.55 -3.46 1.20
CA TYR A 304 18.18 -3.47 1.70
C TYR A 304 17.27 -4.31 0.82
N THR A 305 16.38 -5.08 1.44
CA THR A 305 15.29 -5.77 0.75
C THR A 305 13.97 -5.55 1.48
N LEU A 306 13.07 -4.80 0.85
CA LEU A 306 11.71 -4.63 1.30
C LEU A 306 10.78 -5.63 0.60
N VAL A 307 10.10 -6.48 1.37
CA VAL A 307 9.24 -7.55 0.82
C VAL A 307 7.77 -7.16 0.94
N TYR A 308 7.07 -7.05 -0.19
CA TYR A 308 5.63 -6.85 -0.27
C TYR A 308 4.92 -8.20 -0.32
N VAL A 309 4.20 -8.51 0.75
CA VAL A 309 3.66 -9.85 1.05
C VAL A 309 2.17 -9.88 0.73
N ASN A 310 1.77 -10.82 -0.12
CA ASN A 310 0.36 -11.03 -0.46
C ASN A 310 -0.43 -11.60 0.72
N THR A 311 -1.35 -10.81 1.28
CA THR A 311 -2.19 -11.23 2.41
C THR A 311 -3.14 -12.40 2.09
N TRP A 312 -3.44 -12.64 0.80
CA TRP A 312 -4.39 -13.68 0.41
C TRP A 312 -3.78 -15.09 0.39
N SER A 313 -2.47 -15.19 0.22
CA SER A 313 -1.75 -16.46 0.05
C SER A 313 -0.68 -16.71 1.12
N THR A 314 -0.25 -15.68 1.85
CA THR A 314 0.90 -15.73 2.76
C THR A 314 0.51 -15.35 4.18
N ARG A 315 1.07 -16.07 5.16
CA ARG A 315 0.86 -15.86 6.61
C ARG A 315 2.19 -15.56 7.30
N LEU A 316 2.18 -15.10 8.57
CA LEU A 316 3.44 -14.93 9.33
C LEU A 316 4.27 -16.20 9.41
N ALA A 317 3.61 -17.35 9.60
CA ALA A 317 4.30 -18.63 9.67
C ALA A 317 5.09 -18.93 8.38
N ASP A 318 4.66 -18.41 7.23
CA ASP A 318 5.41 -18.54 5.97
C ASP A 318 6.62 -17.59 5.95
N LEU A 319 6.55 -16.41 6.58
CA LEU A 319 7.69 -15.50 6.75
C LEU A 319 8.75 -16.08 7.72
N GLU A 320 8.32 -16.73 8.80
CA GLU A 320 9.21 -17.49 9.68
C GLU A 320 9.93 -18.63 8.93
N VAL A 321 9.23 -19.27 7.98
CA VAL A 321 9.83 -20.29 7.11
C VAL A 321 10.85 -19.66 6.16
N LEU A 322 10.54 -18.51 5.55
CA LEU A 322 11.47 -17.78 4.69
C LEU A 322 12.76 -17.41 5.45
N GLU A 323 12.62 -16.84 6.64
CA GLU A 323 13.77 -16.49 7.48
C GLU A 323 14.62 -17.72 7.82
N ALA A 324 13.98 -18.82 8.24
CA ALA A 324 14.67 -20.08 8.52
C ALA A 324 15.31 -20.74 7.28
N GLN A 325 14.90 -20.37 6.06
CA GLN A 325 15.57 -20.78 4.82
C GLN A 325 16.75 -19.87 4.51
N LEU A 326 16.61 -18.55 4.70
CA LEU A 326 17.72 -17.59 4.57
C LEU A 326 18.88 -17.98 5.49
N GLU A 327 18.61 -18.25 6.77
CA GLU A 327 19.63 -18.68 7.75
C GLU A 327 20.42 -19.93 7.32
N LYS A 328 19.78 -20.84 6.57
CA LYS A 328 20.41 -22.08 6.08
C LYS A 328 21.16 -21.90 4.76
N SER A 329 20.83 -20.86 4.01
CA SER A 329 21.21 -20.72 2.61
C SER A 329 22.61 -20.14 2.37
N GLU A 330 23.39 -19.88 3.44
CA GLU A 330 24.72 -19.27 3.38
C GLU A 330 24.77 -17.93 2.59
N VAL A 331 23.62 -17.23 2.49
CA VAL A 331 23.45 -15.99 1.71
C VAL A 331 24.25 -14.79 2.23
N GLY A 332 24.59 -14.82 3.52
CA GLY A 332 25.27 -13.73 4.22
C GLY A 332 24.65 -13.43 5.58
N ASN A 333 25.19 -12.43 6.26
CA ASN A 333 24.61 -11.89 7.48
C ASN A 333 23.43 -10.98 7.12
N PHE A 334 22.30 -11.18 7.79
CA PHE A 334 21.14 -10.33 7.63
C PHE A 334 20.44 -10.08 8.96
N GLN A 335 19.61 -9.05 8.98
CA GLN A 335 18.66 -8.78 10.04
C GLN A 335 17.27 -8.56 9.45
N VAL A 336 16.24 -8.92 10.21
CA VAL A 336 14.87 -8.53 9.93
C VAL A 336 14.49 -7.41 10.90
N VAL A 337 14.03 -6.29 10.36
CA VAL A 337 13.61 -5.11 11.14
C VAL A 337 12.21 -4.69 10.77
N ARG A 338 11.57 -3.90 11.64
CA ARG A 338 10.27 -3.28 11.34
C ARG A 338 10.45 -2.28 10.19
N PRO A 339 9.50 -2.14 9.23
CA PRO A 339 9.76 -1.36 8.02
C PRO A 339 10.08 0.12 8.21
N ASP A 340 9.65 0.73 9.31
CA ASP A 340 10.03 2.10 9.68
C ASP A 340 11.52 2.22 10.04
N ILE A 341 12.09 1.19 10.67
CA ILE A 341 13.53 1.10 10.94
C ILE A 341 14.30 0.96 9.61
N LEU A 342 13.81 0.15 8.67
CA LEU A 342 14.44 0.04 7.34
C LEU A 342 14.45 1.40 6.63
N LEU A 343 13.32 2.10 6.61
CA LEU A 343 13.23 3.44 6.03
C LEU A 343 14.24 4.40 6.68
N ASP A 344 14.28 4.44 8.02
CA ASP A 344 15.16 5.33 8.76
C ASP A 344 16.65 5.01 8.54
N LEU A 345 17.00 3.72 8.38
CA LEU A 345 18.35 3.29 8.02
C LEU A 345 18.74 3.76 6.61
N VAL A 346 17.83 3.61 5.64
CA VAL A 346 18.04 4.10 4.28
C VAL A 346 18.29 5.61 4.27
N ILE A 347 17.41 6.39 4.91
CA ILE A 347 17.53 7.86 5.05
C ILE A 347 18.87 8.24 5.70
N ALA A 348 19.30 7.51 6.73
CA ALA A 348 20.49 7.86 7.49
C ALA A 348 21.81 7.48 6.81
N HIS A 349 21.83 6.47 5.94
CA HIS A 349 23.08 5.81 5.54
C HIS A 349 23.31 5.68 4.05
N VAL A 350 22.26 5.65 3.22
CA VAL A 350 22.39 5.53 1.78
C VAL A 350 22.72 6.90 1.19
N PRO A 351 23.90 7.09 0.56
CA PRO A 351 24.26 8.34 -0.09
C PRO A 351 23.36 8.60 -1.31
N HIS A 352 22.82 9.80 -1.41
CA HIS A 352 21.93 10.18 -2.49
C HIS A 352 22.15 11.62 -2.95
N GLU A 353 21.78 11.88 -4.20
CA GLU A 353 21.65 13.24 -4.73
C GLU A 353 20.16 13.58 -4.80
N SER A 354 19.75 14.62 -4.07
CA SER A 354 18.38 15.12 -4.14
C SER A 354 18.06 15.67 -5.54
N VAL A 355 17.06 15.10 -6.21
CA VAL A 355 16.52 15.63 -7.48
C VAL A 355 15.57 16.78 -7.15
N ILE A 356 16.10 18.00 -7.13
CA ILE A 356 15.30 19.22 -6.99
C ILE A 356 14.78 19.62 -8.37
N THR A 357 13.52 19.31 -8.68
CA THR A 357 12.85 19.91 -9.84
C THR A 357 12.41 21.32 -9.46
N THR A 358 12.97 22.33 -10.14
CA THR A 358 12.61 23.72 -9.90
C THR A 358 11.19 23.97 -10.35
N ASP A 359 10.31 24.25 -9.40
CA ASP A 359 9.00 24.80 -9.68
C ASP A 359 9.17 26.25 -10.19
N THR A 360 9.20 26.44 -11.51
CA THR A 360 9.21 27.79 -12.10
C THR A 360 7.86 28.11 -12.71
N ALA A 361 6.97 28.63 -11.87
CA ALA A 361 5.93 29.56 -12.30
C ALA A 361 5.95 30.82 -11.43
N ASP A 362 7.13 31.43 -11.29
CA ASP A 362 7.24 32.79 -10.76
C ASP A 362 6.72 33.74 -11.84
N THR A 363 5.45 34.12 -11.73
CA THR A 363 4.83 35.17 -12.54
C THR A 363 5.41 36.51 -12.10
N ALA A 364 6.57 36.84 -12.63
CA ALA A 364 7.13 38.19 -12.54
C ALA A 364 6.26 39.16 -13.36
N ASP A 365 5.36 39.81 -12.63
CA ASP A 365 4.88 41.17 -12.86
C ASP A 365 5.98 42.03 -13.52
N THR A 366 5.74 42.41 -14.77
CA THR A 366 6.41 43.55 -15.38
C THR A 366 5.36 44.48 -15.95
N GLY A 367 4.75 45.26 -15.05
CA GLY A 367 4.25 46.57 -15.40
C GLY A 367 5.35 47.44 -16.03
N ALA A 368 5.09 47.90 -17.26
CA ALA A 368 5.59 49.14 -17.83
C ALA A 368 4.61 49.64 -18.92
#